data_AF-A0A4Y2AK89-F1
#
_entry.id   AF-A0A4Y2AK89-F1
#
_cell.length_a   1.000
_cell.length_b   1.000
_cell.length_c   1.000
_cell.angle_alpha   90.00
_cell.angle_beta   90.00
_cell.angle_gamma   90.00
#
_symmetry.space_group_name_H-M   'P 1'
#
loop_
_entity.id
_entity.type
_entity.pdbx_description
1 polymer ?
#
loop_
_entity_poly.entity_id
_entity_poly.type
_entity_poly.pdbx_seq_one_letter_code
_entity_poly.pdbx_strand_id
1 'polypeptide(L)'
;MATHETAAVAITSFIQPDPALWFHMLESTFELTSLKPITEGKTKYNYVVAHLPPDIDTVVRDVIIQQDLSDPYTDLKRKIFDRCSETKTPEIRRLLARGIASLANYFAL
;
A
#
# COMPACT_ATOMS: atom_id res chain seq x y z
N MET A 1 -25.47 10.48 31.89
CA MET A 1 -24.34 11.03 31.12
C MET A 1 -23.67 9.83 30.47
N ALA A 2 -24.01 9.50 29.22
CA ALA A 2 -23.44 8.33 28.55
C ALA A 2 -22.06 8.72 28.01
N THR A 3 -21.00 8.16 28.61
CA THR A 3 -19.66 8.18 28.03
C THR A 3 -19.72 7.39 26.73
N HIS A 4 -19.72 8.09 25.59
CA HIS A 4 -19.41 7.46 24.31
C HIS A 4 -17.94 7.07 24.34
N GLU A 5 -17.67 5.84 24.77
CA GLU A 5 -16.39 5.19 24.53
C GLU A 5 -16.21 5.18 23.01
N THR A 6 -15.31 6.04 22.52
CA THR A 6 -15.05 6.17 21.10
C THR A 6 -14.22 4.94 20.71
N ALA A 7 -14.89 3.84 20.38
CA ALA A 7 -14.22 2.63 19.95
C ALA A 7 -13.40 2.96 18.69
N ALA A 8 -12.07 2.96 18.83
CA ALA A 8 -11.18 3.19 17.71
C ALA A 8 -11.38 2.09 16.67
N VAL A 9 -11.41 2.46 15.39
CA VAL A 9 -11.49 1.49 14.30
C VAL A 9 -10.23 0.63 14.34
N ALA A 10 -10.39 -0.68 14.54
CA ALA A 10 -9.28 -1.62 14.59
C ALA A 10 -8.75 -1.89 13.18
N ILE A 11 -7.63 -1.25 12.83
CA ILE A 11 -6.97 -1.39 11.54
C ILE A 11 -5.91 -2.49 11.61
N THR A 12 -5.84 -3.32 10.57
CA THR A 12 -4.82 -4.36 10.46
C THR A 12 -3.46 -3.78 10.07
N SER A 13 -2.38 -4.44 10.49
CA SER A 13 -1.02 -4.07 10.09
C SER A 13 -0.82 -4.22 8.58
N PHE A 14 -0.03 -3.32 8.00
CA PHE A 14 0.29 -3.34 6.57
C PHE A 14 0.97 -4.65 6.13
N ILE A 15 0.54 -5.18 4.99
CA ILE A 15 1.09 -6.41 4.39
C ILE A 15 1.95 -6.01 3.19
N GLN A 16 3.22 -5.68 3.41
CA GLN A 16 4.13 -5.26 2.32
C GLN A 16 4.26 -6.30 1.18
N PRO A 17 4.28 -7.63 1.43
CA PRO A 17 4.27 -8.61 0.36
C PRO A 17 2.96 -8.64 -0.44
N ASP A 18 1.85 -8.13 0.09
CA ASP A 18 0.56 -8.08 -0.60
C ASP A 18 -0.25 -6.85 -0.16
N PRO A 19 0.11 -5.65 -0.66
CA PRO A 19 -0.62 -4.43 -0.30
C PRO A 19 -2.09 -4.49 -0.75
N ALA A 20 -2.39 -5.24 -1.81
CA ALA A 20 -3.75 -5.36 -2.34
C ALA A 20 -4.68 -6.07 -1.35
N LEU A 21 -4.22 -7.17 -0.76
CA LEU A 21 -4.94 -7.86 0.31
C LEU A 21 -5.18 -6.92 1.51
N TRP A 22 -4.16 -6.18 1.94
CA TRP A 22 -4.30 -5.25 3.05
C TRP A 22 -5.35 -4.17 2.78
N PHE A 23 -5.34 -3.55 1.60
CA PHE A 23 -6.35 -2.56 1.22
C PHE A 23 -7.76 -3.15 1.18
N HIS A 24 -7.93 -4.40 0.74
CA HIS A 24 -9.23 -5.06 0.71
C HIS A 24 -9.79 -5.29 2.12
N MET A 25 -8.93 -5.70 3.06
CA MET A 25 -9.30 -5.85 4.47
C MET A 25 -9.65 -4.49 5.10
N LEU A 26 -8.82 -3.46 4.84
CA LEU A 26 -9.03 -2.10 5.33
C LEU A 26 -10.36 -1.51 4.85
N GLU A 27 -10.67 -1.66 3.57
CA GLU A 27 -11.92 -1.18 2.97
C GLU A 27 -13.14 -1.91 3.56
N SER A 28 -13.02 -3.22 3.81
CA SER A 28 -14.04 -3.98 4.52
C SER A 28 -14.27 -3.43 5.94
N THR A 29 -13.20 -3.08 6.66
CA THR A 29 -13.31 -2.45 7.99
C THR A 29 -13.99 -1.07 7.93
N PHE A 30 -13.72 -0.28 6.89
CA PHE A 30 -14.38 1.01 6.67
C PHE A 30 -15.90 0.87 6.46
N GLU A 31 -16.35 -0.22 5.85
CA GLU A 31 -17.78 -0.51 5.66
C GLU A 31 -18.44 -1.05 6.93
N LEU A 32 -17.74 -1.89 7.69
CA LEU A 32 -18.29 -2.64 8.82
C LEU A 32 -18.19 -1.93 10.18
N THR A 33 -17.52 -0.78 10.27
CA THR A 33 -17.34 -0.08 11.55
C THR A 33 -18.67 0.30 12.21
N SER A 34 -18.83 -0.06 13.49
CA SER A 34 -20.08 0.07 14.23
C SER A 34 -20.46 1.52 14.60
N LEU A 35 -19.53 2.47 14.46
CA LEU A 35 -19.81 3.89 14.74
C LEU A 35 -20.55 4.55 13.57
N LYS A 36 -19.94 4.48 12.38
CA LYS A 36 -20.46 5.01 11.11
C LYS A 36 -19.53 4.55 9.99
N PRO A 37 -20.05 4.05 8.85
CA PRO A 37 -19.23 3.70 7.71
C PRO A 37 -18.34 4.86 7.27
N ILE A 38 -17.06 4.56 7.03
CA ILE A 38 -16.07 5.53 6.56
C ILE A 38 -16.17 5.58 5.04
N THR A 39 -16.86 6.59 4.52
CA THR A 39 -17.09 6.76 3.08
C THR A 39 -16.29 7.91 2.47
N GLU A 40 -15.92 8.91 3.27
CA GLU A 40 -15.19 10.09 2.80
C GLU A 40 -13.73 9.76 2.45
N GLY A 41 -13.32 10.10 1.23
CA GLY A 41 -11.96 9.82 0.72
C GLY A 41 -10.85 10.44 1.58
N LYS A 42 -11.03 11.66 2.08
CA LYS A 42 -10.06 12.31 2.98
C LYS A 42 -9.88 11.54 4.29
N THR A 43 -10.97 11.02 4.85
CA THR A 43 -10.92 10.21 6.07
C THR A 43 -10.20 8.89 5.81
N LYS A 44 -10.54 8.19 4.71
CA LYS A 44 -9.83 6.97 4.28
C LYS A 44 -8.34 7.20 4.09
N TYR A 45 -7.96 8.29 3.42
CA TYR A 45 -6.58 8.70 3.23
C TYR A 45 -5.82 8.85 4.56
N ASN A 46 -6.40 9.58 5.52
CA ASN A 46 -5.79 9.78 6.84
C ASN A 46 -5.58 8.45 7.58
N TYR A 47 -6.53 7.51 7.47
CA TYR A 47 -6.38 6.18 8.05
C TYR A 47 -5.22 5.41 7.42
N VAL A 48 -5.05 5.47 6.10
CA VAL A 48 -3.92 4.82 5.42
C VAL A 48 -2.61 5.40 5.94
N VAL A 49 -2.43 6.72 5.86
CA VAL A 49 -1.18 7.38 6.29
C VAL A 49 -0.83 7.09 7.74
N ALA A 50 -1.83 7.03 8.64
CA ALA A 50 -1.60 6.72 10.05
C ALA A 50 -1.15 5.27 10.32
N HIS A 51 -1.33 4.35 9.38
CA HIS A 51 -1.06 2.91 9.55
C HIS A 51 -0.01 2.37 8.57
N LEU A 52 0.63 3.23 7.78
CA LEU A 52 1.77 2.84 6.98
C LEU A 52 3.00 2.64 7.89
N PRO A 53 3.83 1.64 7.61
CA PRO A 53 5.12 1.50 8.26
C PRO A 53 6.12 2.53 7.68
N PRO A 54 7.16 2.92 8.46
CA PRO A 54 8.06 4.03 8.09
C PRO A 54 8.79 3.85 6.74
N ASP A 55 9.10 2.62 6.36
CA ASP A 55 9.71 2.28 5.07
C ASP A 55 8.77 2.58 3.90
N ILE A 56 7.48 2.29 4.05
CA ILE A 56 6.47 2.57 3.04
C ILE A 56 6.13 4.06 3.00
N ASP A 57 6.01 4.72 4.16
CA ASP A 57 5.86 6.19 4.24
C ASP A 57 6.96 6.93 3.49
N THR A 58 8.20 6.44 3.60
CA THR A 58 9.35 7.01 2.89
C THR A 58 9.21 6.81 1.38
N VAL A 59 8.72 5.66 0.94
CA VAL A 59 8.49 5.35 -0.48
C VAL A 59 7.42 6.23 -1.11
N VAL A 60 6.38 6.63 -0.37
CA VAL A 60 5.27 7.48 -0.88
C VAL A 60 5.26 8.90 -0.32
N ARG A 61 6.40 9.35 0.22
CA ARG A 61 6.56 10.65 0.89
C ARG A 61 6.11 11.84 0.03
N ASP A 62 6.43 11.82 -1.27
CA ASP A 62 6.02 12.86 -2.22
C ASP A 62 4.49 12.99 -2.28
N VAL A 63 3.77 11.88 -2.29
CA VAL A 63 2.29 11.85 -2.27
C VAL A 63 1.73 12.35 -0.94
N ILE A 64 2.42 12.06 0.16
CA ILE A 64 2.00 12.49 1.50
C ILE A 64 2.17 14.00 1.68
N ILE A 65 3.29 14.56 1.22
CA ILE A 65 3.66 15.97 1.41
C ILE A 65 3.01 16.87 0.35
N GLN A 66 2.94 16.43 -0.91
CA GLN A 66 2.40 17.19 -2.02
C GLN A 66 1.04 16.61 -2.43
N GLN A 67 0.03 16.79 -1.56
CA GLN A 67 -1.34 16.38 -1.84
C GLN A 67 -1.98 17.31 -2.88
N ASP A 68 -1.82 16.98 -4.16
CA ASP A 68 -2.25 17.86 -5.27
C ASP A 68 -3.48 17.32 -6.04
N LEU A 69 -4.32 16.50 -5.39
CA LEU A 69 -5.35 15.73 -6.09
C LEU A 69 -6.73 15.80 -5.43
N SER A 70 -7.74 15.84 -6.30
CA SER A 70 -9.17 15.78 -5.96
C SER A 70 -9.56 14.47 -5.24
N ASP A 71 -8.80 13.38 -5.50
CA ASP A 71 -9.00 12.07 -4.87
C ASP A 71 -7.67 11.54 -4.27
N PRO A 72 -7.29 12.00 -3.06
CA PRO A 72 -6.00 11.67 -2.45
C PRO A 72 -5.90 10.19 -2.03
N TYR A 73 -7.03 9.55 -1.70
CA TYR A 73 -7.03 8.13 -1.31
C TYR A 73 -6.69 7.22 -2.48
N THR A 74 -7.36 7.43 -3.63
CA THR A 74 -7.13 6.63 -4.83
C THR A 74 -5.70 6.79 -5.34
N ASP A 75 -5.17 8.02 -5.32
CA ASP A 75 -3.79 8.25 -5.76
C ASP A 75 -2.76 7.58 -4.85
N LEU A 76 -2.91 7.73 -3.52
CA LEU A 76 -2.03 7.08 -2.56
C LEU A 76 -2.05 5.56 -2.73
N LYS A 77 -3.24 4.94 -2.83
CA LYS A 77 -3.40 3.49 -3.04
C LYS A 77 -2.68 3.03 -4.30
N ARG A 78 -2.86 3.73 -5.42
CA ARG A 78 -2.20 3.43 -6.70
C ARG A 78 -0.68 3.52 -6.59
N LYS A 79 -0.16 4.60 -5.98
CA LYS A 79 1.29 4.81 -5.83
C LYS A 79 1.95 3.76 -4.95
N ILE A 80 1.26 3.31 -3.89
CA ILE A 80 1.71 2.19 -3.06
C ILE A 80 1.81 0.91 -3.90
N PHE A 81 0.80 0.60 -4.73
CA PHE A 81 0.83 -0.57 -5.60
C PHE A 81 1.98 -0.53 -6.62
N ASP A 82 2.14 0.59 -7.31
CA ASP A 82 3.18 0.76 -8.34
C ASP A 82 4.57 0.53 -7.72
N ARG A 83 4.87 1.23 -6.62
CA ARG A 83 6.21 1.24 -6.01
C ARG A 83 6.52 -0.03 -5.21
N CYS A 84 5.53 -0.64 -4.54
CA CYS A 84 5.74 -1.93 -3.87
C CYS A 84 5.91 -3.09 -4.85
N SER A 85 5.37 -2.97 -6.07
CA SER A 85 5.56 -3.99 -7.12
C SER A 85 6.93 -3.87 -7.79
N GLU A 86 7.43 -2.64 -7.97
CA GLU A 86 8.77 -2.40 -8.52
C GLU A 86 9.87 -2.96 -7.62
N THR A 87 9.76 -2.86 -6.30
CA THR A 87 10.80 -3.34 -5.36
C THR A 87 11.04 -4.86 -5.41
N LYS A 88 10.08 -5.67 -5.85
CA LYS A 88 10.25 -7.15 -6.00
C LYS A 88 10.97 -7.57 -7.27
N THR A 89 11.11 -6.65 -8.22
CA THR A 89 11.37 -6.97 -9.61
C THR A 89 12.86 -6.93 -10.03
N PRO A 90 13.73 -6.03 -9.56
CA PRO A 90 15.05 -5.85 -10.18
C PRO A 90 16.01 -7.02 -9.93
N GLU A 91 15.99 -7.61 -8.73
CA GLU A 91 16.91 -8.73 -8.42
C GLU A 91 16.50 -10.02 -9.12
N ILE A 92 15.20 -10.36 -9.13
CA ILE A 92 14.68 -11.51 -9.87
C ILE A 92 14.92 -11.35 -11.37
N ARG A 93 14.64 -10.16 -11.94
CA ARG A 93 14.93 -9.90 -13.36
C ARG A 93 16.43 -9.98 -13.67
N ARG A 94 17.30 -9.47 -12.80
CA ARG A 94 18.76 -9.58 -12.95
C ARG A 94 19.23 -11.03 -12.91
N LEU A 95 18.70 -11.83 -11.98
CA LEU A 95 19.04 -13.26 -11.86
C LEU A 95 18.58 -14.06 -13.08
N LEU A 96 17.36 -13.80 -13.57
CA LEU A 96 16.84 -14.42 -14.79
C LEU A 96 17.66 -14.00 -16.02
N ALA A 97 17.97 -12.72 -16.17
CA ALA A 97 18.80 -12.21 -17.27
C ALA A 97 20.22 -12.83 -17.25
N ARG A 98 20.83 -12.95 -16.06
CA ARG A 98 22.15 -13.60 -15.90
C ARG A 98 22.12 -15.08 -16.26
N GLY A 99 21.07 -15.80 -15.85
CA GLY A 99 20.88 -17.21 -16.19
C GLY A 99 20.71 -17.43 -17.70
N ILE A 100 19.87 -16.61 -18.34
CA ILE A 100 19.64 -16.68 -19.79
C ILE A 100 20.92 -16.37 -20.57
N ALA A 101 21.68 -15.33 -20.17
CA ALA A 101 22.95 -15.00 -20.80
C ALA A 101 24.00 -16.12 -20.68
N SER A 102 24.05 -16.80 -19.53
CA SER A 102 24.95 -17.94 -19.32
C SER A 102 24.60 -19.14 -20.21
N LEU A 103 23.31 -19.41 -20.42
CA LEU A 103 22.85 -20.49 -21.29
C LEU A 103 23.14 -20.17 -22.76
N ALA A 104 22.87 -18.93 -23.20
CA ALA A 104 23.16 -18.49 -24.57
C ALA A 104 24.66 -18.64 -24.92
N ASN A 105 25.56 -18.39 -23.97
CA ASN A 105 27.00 -18.54 -24.19
C ASN A 105 27.46 -20.00 -24.21
N TYR A 106 26.73 -20.91 -23.55
CA TYR A 106 27.00 -22.36 -23.58
C TYR A 106 26.61 -23.01 -24.91
N PHE A 107 25.53 -22.55 -25.55
CA PHE A 107 25.10 -23.05 -26.86
C PHE A 107 25.84 -22.40 -28.04
N ALA A 108 26.67 -21.39 -27.78
CA ALA A 108 27.47 -20.69 -28.80
C ALA A 108 28.93 -21.22 -28.92
N LEU A 109 29.27 -22.26 -28.15
CA LEU A 109 30.52 -23.04 -28.20
C LEU A 109 30.26 -24.40 -28.85
#